data_AF-A0A392QCM7-F1
#
_entry.id   AF-A0A392QCM7-F1
#
_cell.length_a   1.000
_cell.length_b   1.000
_cell.length_c   1.000
_cell.angle_alpha   90.00
_cell.angle_beta   90.00
_cell.angle_gamma   90.00
#
_symmetry.space_group_name_H-M   'P 1'
#
loop_
_entity.id
_entity.type
_entity.pdbx_description
1 polymer ?
#
loop_
_entity_poly.entity_id
_entity_poly.type
_entity_poly.pdbx_seq_one_letter_code
_entity_poly.pdbx_strand_id
1 'polypeptide(L)'
;MTEVTWQVLLLVIPMAVACLWMQKYYMASSRELVRIVSIQKSPIINLFGESIAGASTIRGFGQEKRFMKRNLYLLDCFARPFFCSLAAIEWLCLRMELLSTFVFAFCMVLLVSFPHGTIDPSKYLVLITCCIYVLSHVIRYA
;
A
#
# COMPACT_ATOMS: atom_id res chain seq x y z
N MET A 1 -34.40 8.16 15.43
CA MET A 1 -33.62 7.20 14.62
C MET A 1 -32.69 7.89 13.60
N THR A 2 -32.84 9.20 13.36
CA THR A 2 -32.08 10.01 12.37
C THR A 2 -30.95 10.86 12.98
N GLU A 3 -31.04 11.18 14.27
CA GLU A 3 -30.18 12.19 14.90
C GLU A 3 -28.71 11.82 15.06
N VAL A 4 -28.32 10.55 14.96
CA VAL A 4 -26.92 10.08 15.15
C VAL A 4 -26.24 9.74 13.81
N THR A 5 -27.06 9.39 12.81
CA THR A 5 -26.57 8.97 11.48
C THR A 5 -26.00 10.15 10.70
N TRP A 6 -26.53 11.35 10.91
CA TRP A 6 -26.14 12.53 10.15
C TRP A 6 -24.73 13.03 10.54
N GLN A 7 -24.32 12.97 11.83
CA GLN A 7 -22.97 13.37 12.25
C GLN A 7 -21.91 12.41 11.70
N VAL A 8 -22.20 11.11 11.69
CA VAL A 8 -21.30 10.09 11.13
C VAL A 8 -21.16 10.28 9.62
N LEU A 9 -22.26 10.57 8.92
CA LEU A 9 -22.23 10.84 7.48
C LEU A 9 -21.38 12.08 7.14
N LEU A 10 -21.51 13.16 7.93
CA LEU A 10 -20.71 14.37 7.79
C LEU A 10 -19.20 14.13 7.97
N LEU A 11 -18.82 13.15 8.80
CA LEU A 11 -17.42 12.77 9.01
C LEU A 11 -16.90 11.86 7.88
N VAL A 12 -17.73 10.94 7.39
CA VAL A 12 -17.35 9.94 6.36
C VAL A 12 -17.15 10.58 4.98
N ILE A 13 -17.95 11.59 4.62
CA ILE A 13 -17.85 12.27 3.31
C ILE A 13 -16.48 12.90 3.06
N PRO A 14 -15.95 13.81 3.91
CA PRO A 14 -14.63 14.40 3.70
C PRO A 14 -13.51 13.36 3.75
N MET A 15 -13.70 12.31 4.54
CA MET A 15 -12.76 11.18 4.61
C MET A 15 -12.69 10.40 3.29
N ALA A 16 -13.85 10.09 2.71
CA ALA A 16 -13.94 9.41 1.42
C ALA A 16 -13.31 10.26 0.30
N VAL A 17 -13.54 11.58 0.32
CA VAL A 17 -12.89 12.51 -0.63
C VAL A 17 -11.36 12.49 -0.46
N ALA A 18 -10.86 12.55 0.77
CA ALA A 18 -9.42 12.48 1.05
C ALA A 18 -8.82 11.15 0.58
N CYS A 19 -9.46 10.01 0.85
CA CYS A 19 -9.06 8.69 0.38
C CYS A 19 -8.96 8.63 -1.15
N LEU A 20 -10.00 9.09 -1.86
CA LEU A 20 -10.03 9.09 -3.32
C LEU A 20 -8.92 9.99 -3.89
N TRP A 21 -8.64 11.12 -3.25
CA TRP A 21 -7.60 12.04 -3.70
C TRP A 21 -6.20 11.44 -3.54
N MET A 22 -5.93 10.83 -2.37
CA MET A 22 -4.68 10.11 -2.12
C MET A 22 -4.51 8.91 -3.06
N GLN A 23 -5.58 8.14 -3.29
CA GLN A 23 -5.56 6.99 -4.19
C GLN A 23 -5.25 7.41 -5.63
N LYS A 24 -5.82 8.51 -6.12
CA LYS A 24 -5.53 9.05 -7.46
C LYS A 24 -4.07 9.48 -7.60
N TYR A 25 -3.52 10.14 -6.58
CA TYR A 25 -2.12 10.54 -6.57
C TYR A 25 -1.19 9.32 -6.58
N TYR A 26 -1.45 8.34 -5.71
CA TYR A 26 -0.70 7.10 -5.65
C TYR A 26 -0.77 6.31 -6.96
N MET A 27 -1.95 6.18 -7.56
CA MET A 27 -2.14 5.47 -8.84
C MET A 27 -1.29 6.05 -9.97
N ALA A 28 -1.15 7.38 -10.03
CA ALA A 28 -0.30 8.01 -11.04
C ALA A 28 1.18 7.68 -10.84
N SER A 29 1.69 7.82 -9.62
CA SER A 29 3.09 7.52 -9.29
C SER A 29 3.43 6.03 -9.40
N SER A 30 2.53 5.16 -8.91
CA SER A 30 2.72 3.71 -8.90
C SER A 30 2.86 3.13 -10.32
N ARG A 31 2.06 3.62 -11.29
CA ARG A 31 2.15 3.17 -12.69
C ARG A 31 3.53 3.42 -13.30
N GLU A 32 4.09 4.59 -13.08
CA GLU A 32 5.43 4.92 -13.59
C GLU A 32 6.51 4.09 -12.90
N LEU A 33 6.40 3.84 -11.58
CA LEU A 33 7.33 2.97 -10.86
C LEU A 33 7.26 1.52 -11.37
N VAL A 34 6.07 0.96 -11.53
CA VAL A 34 5.88 -0.40 -12.05
C VAL A 34 6.44 -0.52 -13.48
N ARG A 35 6.26 0.52 -14.30
CA ARG A 35 6.85 0.59 -15.65
C ARG A 35 8.37 0.53 -15.59
N ILE A 36 9.01 1.32 -14.73
CA ILE A 36 10.47 1.33 -14.57
C ILE A 36 10.96 -0.06 -14.11
N VAL A 37 10.31 -0.64 -13.10
CA VAL A 37 10.65 -1.97 -12.56
C VAL A 37 10.55 -3.04 -13.66
N SER A 38 9.52 -2.98 -14.50
CA SER A 38 9.34 -3.91 -15.63
C SER A 38 10.46 -3.77 -16.67
N ILE A 39 10.84 -2.54 -17.03
CA ILE A 39 11.93 -2.28 -18.00
C ILE A 39 13.28 -2.78 -17.45
N GLN A 40 13.56 -2.58 -16.15
CA GLN A 40 14.81 -3.01 -15.53
C GLN A 40 14.91 -4.53 -15.34
N LYS A 41 13.78 -5.26 -15.33
CA LYS A 41 13.77 -6.73 -15.18
C LYS A 41 14.32 -7.46 -16.41
N SER A 42 14.01 -6.99 -17.61
CA SER A 42 14.44 -7.62 -18.87
C SER A 42 15.97 -7.79 -19.00
N PRO A 43 16.81 -6.75 -18.83
CA PRO A 43 18.27 -6.89 -19.00
C PRO A 43 18.91 -7.83 -17.97
N ILE A 44 18.34 -7.96 -16.77
CA ILE A 44 18.80 -8.92 -15.76
C ILE A 44 18.61 -10.35 -16.27
N ILE A 45 17.41 -10.68 -16.75
CA ILE A 45 17.09 -12.02 -17.28
C ILE A 45 17.98 -12.33 -18.49
N ASN A 46 18.18 -11.35 -19.39
CA ASN A 46 19.04 -11.53 -20.55
C ASN A 46 20.50 -11.81 -20.15
N LEU A 47 21.07 -11.03 -19.22
CA LEU A 47 22.44 -11.25 -18.74
C LEU A 47 22.60 -12.62 -18.06
N PHE A 48 21.58 -13.09 -17.35
CA PHE A 48 21.58 -14.45 -16.78
C PHE A 48 21.58 -15.51 -17.88
N GLY A 49 20.75 -15.36 -18.92
CA GLY A 49 20.75 -16.26 -20.07
C GLY A 49 22.11 -16.32 -20.77
N GLU A 50 22.72 -15.17 -21.04
CA GLU A 50 24.06 -15.06 -21.62
C GLU A 50 25.14 -15.72 -20.73
N SER A 51 25.04 -15.55 -19.41
CA SER A 51 26.00 -16.11 -18.45
C SER A 51 25.91 -17.64 -18.38
N ILE A 52 24.70 -18.21 -18.48
CA ILE A 52 24.48 -19.66 -18.47
C ILE A 52 24.98 -20.28 -19.79
N ALA A 53 24.62 -19.68 -20.94
CA ALA A 53 25.04 -20.16 -22.24
C ALA A 53 26.57 -20.05 -22.44
N GLY A 54 27.18 -18.99 -21.92
CA GLY A 54 28.62 -18.70 -22.03
C GLY A 54 29.47 -19.17 -20.85
N ALA A 55 28.95 -20.00 -19.95
CA ALA A 55 29.61 -20.32 -18.68
C ALA A 55 31.02 -20.91 -18.86
N SER A 56 31.21 -21.82 -19.82
CA SER A 56 32.52 -22.43 -20.12
C SER A 56 33.52 -21.40 -20.63
N THR A 57 33.08 -20.49 -21.51
CA THR A 57 33.89 -19.40 -22.06
C THR A 57 34.29 -18.40 -20.98
N ILE A 58 33.36 -17.98 -20.12
CA ILE A 58 33.64 -17.00 -19.06
C ILE A 58 34.70 -17.55 -18.08
N ARG A 59 34.59 -18.83 -17.71
CA ARG A 59 35.54 -19.50 -16.83
C ARG A 59 36.89 -19.73 -17.52
N GLY A 60 36.88 -20.13 -18.80
CA GLY A 60 38.10 -20.31 -19.59
C GLY A 60 38.94 -19.04 -19.74
N PHE A 61 38.30 -17.87 -19.77
CA PHE A 61 38.98 -16.56 -19.83
C PHE A 61 39.16 -15.88 -18.46
N GLY A 62 38.74 -16.50 -17.35
CA GLY A 62 38.85 -15.93 -16.01
C GLY A 62 38.07 -14.61 -15.79
N GLN A 63 37.00 -14.36 -16.57
CA GLN A 63 36.26 -13.09 -16.57
C GLN A 63 35.05 -13.08 -15.62
N GLU A 64 34.97 -14.04 -14.68
CA GLU A 64 33.85 -14.21 -13.75
C GLU A 64 33.58 -12.95 -12.92
N LYS A 65 34.64 -12.31 -12.40
CA LYS A 65 34.51 -11.08 -11.58
C LYS A 65 33.89 -9.92 -12.36
N ARG A 66 34.21 -9.79 -13.65
CA ARG A 66 33.66 -8.73 -14.51
C ARG A 66 32.16 -8.94 -14.73
N PHE A 67 31.75 -10.18 -15.03
CA PHE A 67 30.34 -10.54 -15.19
C PHE A 67 29.56 -10.39 -13.88
N MET A 68 30.14 -10.77 -12.74
CA MET A 68 29.51 -10.60 -11.43
C MET A 68 29.31 -9.12 -11.09
N LYS A 69 30.30 -8.25 -11.34
CA LYS A 69 30.15 -6.80 -11.15
C LYS A 69 29.04 -6.21 -12.03
N ARG A 70 28.94 -6.66 -13.28
CA ARG A 70 27.88 -6.26 -14.22
C ARG A 70 26.49 -6.69 -13.71
N ASN A 71 26.37 -7.92 -13.22
CA ASN A 71 25.13 -8.45 -12.67
C ASN A 71 24.67 -7.66 -11.43
N LEU A 72 25.59 -7.46 -10.47
CA LEU A 72 25.33 -6.65 -9.26
C LEU A 72 24.87 -5.24 -9.60
N TYR A 73 25.47 -4.59 -10.60
CA TYR A 73 25.06 -3.26 -11.04
C TYR A 73 23.63 -3.23 -11.60
N LEU A 74 23.25 -4.20 -12.44
CA LEU A 74 21.89 -4.28 -12.97
C LEU A 74 20.88 -4.58 -11.86
N LEU A 75 21.26 -5.44 -10.91
CA LEU A 75 20.42 -5.81 -9.78
C LEU A 75 20.20 -4.61 -8.83
N ASP A 76 21.22 -3.79 -8.57
CA ASP A 76 21.09 -2.53 -7.83
C ASP A 76 20.19 -1.53 -8.57
N CYS A 77 20.34 -1.40 -9.90
CA CYS A 77 19.46 -0.56 -10.72
C CYS A 77 17.98 -0.97 -10.65
N PHE A 78 17.69 -2.28 -10.54
CA PHE A 78 16.34 -2.81 -10.37
C PHE A 78 15.83 -2.67 -8.93
N ALA A 79 16.69 -2.92 -7.94
CA ALA A 79 16.32 -2.89 -6.53
C ALA A 79 15.86 -1.50 -6.08
N ARG A 80 16.53 -0.43 -6.52
CA ARG A 80 16.18 0.96 -6.15
C ARG A 80 14.71 1.34 -6.43
N PRO A 81 14.20 1.26 -7.68
CA PRO A 81 12.80 1.58 -7.96
C PRO A 81 11.84 0.57 -7.35
N PHE A 82 12.26 -0.70 -7.21
CA PHE A 82 11.46 -1.72 -6.54
C PHE A 82 11.22 -1.39 -5.06
N PHE A 83 12.26 -1.02 -4.31
CA PHE A 83 12.12 -0.56 -2.92
C PHE A 83 11.30 0.71 -2.80
N CYS A 84 11.46 1.67 -3.73
CA CYS A 84 10.61 2.85 -3.76
C CYS A 84 9.13 2.50 -3.97
N SER A 85 8.84 1.46 -4.77
CA SER A 85 7.46 1.03 -5.03
C SER A 85 6.83 0.41 -3.79
N LEU A 86 7.60 -0.40 -3.05
CA LEU A 86 7.17 -0.97 -1.77
C LEU A 86 6.96 0.14 -0.73
N ALA A 87 7.90 1.07 -0.61
CA ALA A 87 7.77 2.21 0.30
C ALA A 87 6.55 3.08 -0.01
N ALA A 88 6.19 3.24 -1.29
CA ALA A 88 5.00 3.99 -1.70
C ALA A 88 3.70 3.26 -1.32
N ILE A 89 3.65 1.92 -1.44
CA ILE A 89 2.52 1.09 -0.99
C ILE A 89 2.34 1.25 0.52
N GLU A 90 3.42 1.04 1.28
CA GLU A 90 3.40 1.14 2.74
C GLU A 90 3.04 2.55 3.22
N TRP A 91 3.52 3.59 2.54
CA TRP A 91 3.16 4.97 2.85
C TRP A 91 1.66 5.24 2.68
N LEU A 92 1.04 4.70 1.61
CA LEU A 92 -0.40 4.80 1.41
C LEU A 92 -1.15 3.99 2.47
N CYS A 93 -0.71 2.76 2.75
CA CYS A 93 -1.28 1.89 3.78
C CYS A 93 -1.34 2.61 5.13
N LEU A 94 -0.20 3.13 5.59
CA LEU A 94 -0.08 3.83 6.87
C LEU A 94 -0.96 5.08 6.92
N ARG A 95 -1.02 5.87 5.83
CA ARG A 95 -1.90 7.04 5.75
C ARG A 95 -3.39 6.66 5.85
N MET A 96 -3.80 5.60 5.17
CA MET A 96 -5.19 5.12 5.20
C MET A 96 -5.55 4.49 6.55
N GLU A 97 -4.61 3.78 7.18
CA GLU A 97 -4.80 3.19 8.51
C GLU A 97 -4.96 4.28 9.57
N LEU A 98 -4.08 5.29 9.59
CA LEU A 98 -4.22 6.45 10.48
C LEU A 98 -5.61 7.09 10.34
N LEU A 99 -6.03 7.33 9.10
CA LEU A 99 -7.32 7.94 8.78
C LEU A 99 -8.48 7.10 9.37
N SER A 100 -8.44 5.78 9.18
CA SER A 100 -9.43 4.85 9.73
C SER A 100 -9.43 4.85 11.27
N THR A 101 -8.26 4.81 11.90
CA THR A 101 -8.13 4.88 13.37
C THR A 101 -8.70 6.19 13.93
N PHE A 102 -8.52 7.32 13.24
CA PHE A 102 -9.15 8.59 13.64
C PHE A 102 -10.69 8.52 13.63
N VAL A 103 -11.30 7.92 12.60
CA VAL A 103 -12.77 7.71 12.56
C VAL A 103 -13.21 6.82 13.71
N PHE A 104 -12.50 5.71 13.93
CA PHE A 104 -12.82 4.79 15.00
C PHE A 104 -12.74 5.44 16.38
N ALA A 105 -11.70 6.22 16.65
CA ALA A 105 -11.55 6.97 17.89
C ALA A 105 -12.70 7.97 18.09
N PHE A 106 -13.09 8.70 17.03
CA PHE A 106 -14.21 9.63 17.09
C PHE A 106 -15.54 8.92 17.38
N CYS A 107 -15.81 7.80 16.71
CA CYS A 107 -16.99 6.95 16.96
C CYS A 107 -17.02 6.43 18.40
N MET A 108 -15.88 6.02 18.95
CA MET A 108 -15.77 5.56 20.35
C MET A 108 -16.04 6.68 21.36
N VAL A 109 -15.51 7.88 21.13
CA VAL A 109 -15.77 9.04 22.00
C VAL A 109 -17.25 9.41 21.99
N LEU A 110 -17.90 9.41 20.82
CA LEU A 110 -19.35 9.62 20.73
C LEU A 110 -20.10 8.55 21.53
N LEU A 111 -19.70 7.28 21.40
CA LEU A 111 -20.33 6.15 22.09
C LEU A 111 -20.33 6.32 23.62
N VAL A 112 -19.18 6.74 24.18
CA VAL A 112 -18.99 6.94 25.62
C VAL A 112 -19.70 8.20 26.12
N SER A 113 -19.85 9.21 25.27
CA SER A 113 -20.48 10.48 25.64
C SER A 113 -22.01 10.40 25.78
N PHE A 114 -22.66 9.37 25.21
CA PHE A 114 -24.11 9.18 25.36
C PHE A 114 -24.46 8.46 26.67
N PRO A 115 -25.36 9.00 27.51
CA PRO A 115 -25.73 8.38 28.78
C PRO A 115 -26.38 7.01 28.59
N HIS A 116 -26.10 6.09 29.52
CA HIS A 116 -26.63 4.74 29.56
C HIS A 116 -28.17 4.77 29.68
N GLY A 117 -28.89 4.46 28.58
CA GLY A 117 -30.35 4.29 28.61
C GLY A 117 -31.13 4.73 27.37
N THR A 118 -30.52 5.46 26.42
CA THR A 118 -31.27 6.05 25.28
C THR A 118 -31.04 5.34 23.93
N ILE A 119 -30.06 4.44 23.84
CA ILE A 119 -29.66 3.83 22.56
C ILE A 119 -29.80 2.31 22.64
N ASP A 120 -30.49 1.72 21.65
CA ASP A 120 -30.67 0.27 21.54
C ASP A 120 -29.32 -0.45 21.30
N PRO A 121 -29.08 -1.61 21.92
CA PRO A 121 -27.86 -2.43 21.74
C PRO A 121 -27.52 -2.72 20.26
N SER A 122 -28.54 -2.80 19.41
CA SER A 122 -28.42 -3.02 17.97
C SER A 122 -27.67 -1.89 17.24
N LYS A 123 -27.79 -0.63 17.69
CA LYS A 123 -27.10 0.52 17.08
C LYS A 123 -25.60 0.52 17.37
N TYR A 124 -25.22 0.12 18.59
CA TYR A 124 -23.82 -0.07 18.98
C TYR A 124 -23.15 -1.11 18.07
N LEU A 125 -23.82 -2.25 17.88
CA LEU A 125 -23.30 -3.35 17.06
C LEU A 125 -23.07 -2.92 15.61
N VAL A 126 -24.00 -2.18 15.01
CA VAL A 126 -23.88 -1.71 13.62
C VAL A 126 -22.73 -0.71 13.47
N LEU A 127 -22.57 0.24 14.41
CA LEU A 127 -21.49 1.23 14.36
C LEU A 127 -20.11 0.57 14.48
N ILE A 128 -19.97 -0.37 15.42
CA ILE A 128 -18.73 -1.13 15.64
C ILE A 128 -18.41 -1.99 14.43
N THR A 129 -19.41 -2.71 13.90
CA THR A 129 -19.23 -3.58 12.72
C THR A 129 -18.85 -2.75 11.50
N CYS A 130 -19.47 -1.59 11.29
CA CYS A 130 -19.14 -0.69 10.17
C CYS A 130 -17.70 -0.18 10.27
N CYS A 131 -17.24 0.22 11.47
CA CYS A 131 -15.86 0.65 11.66
C CYS A 131 -14.84 -0.48 11.43
N ILE A 132 -15.14 -1.69 11.93
CA ILE A 132 -14.30 -2.88 11.70
C ILE A 132 -14.27 -3.24 10.21
N TYR A 133 -15.40 -3.15 9.51
CA TYR A 133 -15.47 -3.46 8.08
C TYR A 133 -14.63 -2.49 7.26
N VAL A 134 -14.70 -1.18 7.57
CA VAL A 134 -13.86 -0.15 6.93
C VAL A 134 -12.38 -0.43 7.16
N LEU A 135 -11.98 -0.77 8.39
CA LEU A 135 -10.59 -1.15 8.69
C LEU A 135 -10.15 -2.40 7.90
N SER A 136 -10.99 -3.44 7.86
CA SER A 136 -10.70 -4.70 7.17
C SER A 136 -10.63 -4.56 5.64
N HIS A 137 -11.47 -3.70 5.07
CA HIS A 137 -11.57 -3.48 3.63
C HIS A 137 -10.49 -2.50 3.15
N VAL A 138 -9.89 -1.71 4.06
CA VAL A 138 -8.74 -0.86 3.72
C VAL A 138 -7.45 -1.67 3.79
N ILE A 139 -7.26 -2.49 4.83
CA ILE A 139 -6.08 -3.37 4.98
C ILE A 139 -5.99 -4.40 3.84
N ARG A 140 -7.12 -4.89 3.33
CA ARG A 140 -7.14 -5.87 2.24
C ARG A 140 -6.76 -5.27 0.86
N TYR A 141 -6.81 -3.96 0.72
CA TYR A 141 -6.55 -3.26 -0.55
C TYR A 141 -5.27 -2.40 -0.53
N ALA A 142 -4.55 -2.39 0.59
CA ALA A 142 -3.16 -1.96 0.68
C ALA A 142 -2.23 -3.12 0.30
#